data_AF-A0A2E6NA01-F1
#
_entry.id   AF-A0A2E6NA01-F1
#
_cell.length_a   1.000
_cell.length_b   1.000
_cell.length_c   1.000
_cell.angle_alpha   90.00
_cell.angle_beta   90.00
_cell.angle_gamma   90.00
#
_symmetry.space_group_name_H-M   'P 1'
#
loop_
_entity.id
_entity.type
_entity.pdbx_description
1 polymer ?
#
loop_
_entity_poly.entity_id
_entity_poly.type
_entity_poly.pdbx_seq_one_letter_code
_entity_poly.pdbx_strand_id
1 'polypeptide(L)'
;QANRLHGVWVRNNLARDLHEDVETLEPSSASILDATNDYSELAAELPAQYFKRYLDLISRTYPDKWQSMIEDLLRNSSGKFTSECINFMLEHEMQERISYCLDRWLKEQTIKGPLLFWVVKNRASKKYGAIIDPLVNPRLLAAMFYAIDYEALQNASTRRIPLADLLSDDTTLIPDLLSQASVETANDLAQTLLLNQGFGDLTKKSLLARFIKQFPSVQALLAGQAAETSEDDALIVSQESFNEAKVEYEELIATKIPENKLAIQVARDHGDLKENSEYKMARQDQDLLLSRKNELEVDLSRARVTDFTEATAENVGIGSIVELKNGSSGKKQKYAFLGAWDSDPDNDVLSYKTPLAQALIGKEKGATVTTKIGANEEKWTILSIARWVDKK
;
A
#
# COMPACT_ATOMS: atom_id res chain seq x y z
N GLN A 1 -27.04 3.79 15.26
CA GLN A 1 -27.72 4.93 15.95
C GLN A 1 -27.82 6.17 15.07
N ALA A 2 -26.92 6.35 14.10
CA ALA A 2 -26.89 7.52 13.21
C ALA A 2 -28.20 7.77 12.44
N ASN A 3 -28.85 6.73 11.90
CA ASN A 3 -30.14 6.86 11.22
C ASN A 3 -31.25 7.43 12.12
N ARG A 4 -31.27 7.03 13.41
CA ARG A 4 -32.23 7.55 14.39
C ARG A 4 -31.95 9.01 14.68
N LEU A 5 -30.67 9.36 14.90
CA LEU A 5 -30.26 10.75 15.13
C LEU A 5 -30.59 11.66 13.94
N HIS A 6 -30.33 11.18 12.72
CA HIS A 6 -30.71 11.86 11.49
C HIS A 6 -32.23 12.05 11.38
N GLY A 7 -33.03 11.01 11.64
CA GLY A 7 -34.48 11.11 11.65
C GLY A 7 -35.01 12.14 12.66
N VAL A 8 -34.44 12.16 13.88
CA VAL A 8 -34.75 13.17 14.91
C VAL A 8 -34.41 14.57 14.41
N TRP A 9 -33.27 14.77 13.74
CA TRP A 9 -32.91 16.07 13.19
C TRP A 9 -33.82 16.55 12.06
N VAL A 10 -34.24 15.65 11.17
CA VAL A 10 -35.20 15.97 10.10
C VAL A 10 -36.55 16.35 10.70
N ARG A 11 -37.07 15.54 11.64
CA ARG A 11 -38.31 15.84 12.40
C ARG A 11 -38.22 17.19 13.09
N ASN A 12 -37.12 17.45 13.81
CA ASN A 12 -36.93 18.67 14.58
C ASN A 12 -36.81 19.92 13.70
N ASN A 13 -36.24 19.79 12.50
CA ASN A 13 -36.21 20.88 11.54
C ASN A 13 -37.64 21.21 11.06
N LEU A 14 -38.42 20.18 10.69
CA LEU A 14 -39.81 20.36 10.26
C LEU A 14 -40.70 20.95 11.37
N ALA A 15 -40.55 20.48 12.60
CA ALA A 15 -41.27 21.01 13.75
C ALA A 15 -41.00 22.51 13.97
N ARG A 16 -39.74 22.97 13.81
CA ARG A 16 -39.40 24.40 13.90
C ARG A 16 -40.06 25.23 12.81
N ASP A 17 -40.14 24.70 11.60
CA ASP A 17 -40.81 25.38 10.48
C ASP A 17 -42.33 25.51 10.73
N LEU A 18 -42.90 24.63 11.56
CA LEU A 18 -44.30 24.66 11.99
C LEU A 18 -44.52 25.42 13.31
N HIS A 19 -43.49 26.08 13.86
CA HIS A 19 -43.51 26.75 15.17
C HIS A 19 -43.87 25.82 16.35
N GLU A 20 -43.56 24.52 16.24
CA GLU A 20 -43.74 23.55 17.32
C GLU A 20 -42.53 23.54 18.27
N ASP A 21 -42.80 23.33 19.56
CA ASP A 21 -41.75 23.19 20.57
C ASP A 21 -41.07 21.82 20.46
N VAL A 22 -39.89 21.83 19.86
CA VAL A 22 -39.05 20.65 19.60
C VAL A 22 -38.62 19.92 20.87
N GLU A 23 -38.52 20.63 22.00
CA GLU A 23 -38.06 20.05 23.27
C GLU A 23 -39.10 19.07 23.86
N THR A 24 -40.33 19.10 23.36
CA THR A 24 -41.41 18.19 23.77
C THR A 24 -41.42 16.86 23.00
N LEU A 25 -40.60 16.71 21.94
CA LEU A 25 -40.66 15.58 21.01
C LEU A 25 -39.67 14.46 21.35
N GLU A 26 -40.19 13.27 21.69
CA GLU A 26 -39.38 12.07 21.92
C GLU A 26 -39.33 11.13 20.68
N PRO A 27 -38.21 10.41 20.44
CA PRO A 27 -36.94 10.52 21.15
C PRO A 27 -36.25 11.88 20.91
N SER A 28 -35.66 12.48 21.94
CA SER A 28 -34.82 13.68 21.81
C SER A 28 -33.43 13.35 21.21
N SER A 29 -32.70 14.36 20.72
CA SER A 29 -31.33 14.14 20.23
C SER A 29 -30.39 13.70 21.35
N ALA A 30 -30.60 14.19 22.58
CA ALA A 30 -29.83 13.81 23.76
C ALA A 30 -30.08 12.34 24.15
N SER A 31 -31.34 11.87 24.12
CA SER A 31 -31.65 10.47 24.47
C SER A 31 -31.05 9.47 23.48
N ILE A 32 -30.83 9.86 22.22
CA ILE A 32 -30.07 9.05 21.26
C ILE A 32 -28.59 8.98 21.63
N LEU A 33 -27.98 10.09 22.08
CA LEU A 33 -26.60 10.09 22.56
C LEU A 33 -26.43 9.23 23.82
N ASP A 34 -27.32 9.35 24.80
CA ASP A 34 -27.25 8.56 26.03
C ASP A 34 -27.40 7.05 25.78
N ALA A 35 -28.09 6.67 24.70
CA ALA A 35 -28.21 5.29 24.24
C ALA A 35 -27.09 4.84 23.28
N THR A 36 -26.03 5.65 23.11
CA THR A 36 -24.89 5.36 22.24
C THR A 36 -23.70 4.88 23.04
N ASN A 37 -23.17 3.70 22.67
CA ASN A 37 -22.00 3.11 23.34
C ASN A 37 -20.67 3.59 22.73
N ASP A 38 -20.66 3.89 21.43
CA ASP A 38 -19.48 4.38 20.70
C ASP A 38 -19.83 5.63 19.89
N TYR A 39 -19.32 6.77 20.33
CA TYR A 39 -19.53 8.07 19.69
C TYR A 39 -18.75 8.20 18.38
N SER A 40 -17.59 7.54 18.28
CA SER A 40 -16.75 7.58 17.08
C SER A 40 -17.37 6.78 15.94
N GLU A 41 -17.94 5.61 16.25
CA GLU A 41 -18.68 4.79 15.29
C GLU A 41 -19.93 5.53 14.78
N LEU A 42 -20.69 6.17 15.69
CA LEU A 42 -21.84 6.98 15.30
C LEU A 42 -21.43 8.11 14.35
N ALA A 43 -20.32 8.80 14.62
CA ALA A 43 -19.80 9.84 13.74
C ALA A 43 -19.42 9.29 12.36
N ALA A 44 -18.82 8.10 12.27
CA ALA A 44 -18.45 7.48 11.01
C ALA A 44 -19.65 7.13 10.11
N GLU A 45 -20.80 6.82 10.71
CA GLU A 45 -22.06 6.56 10.00
C GLU A 45 -22.80 7.84 9.56
N LEU A 46 -22.41 9.01 10.08
CA LEU A 46 -23.09 10.27 9.75
C LEU A 46 -22.61 10.87 8.42
N PRO A 47 -23.53 11.42 7.60
CA PRO A 47 -23.14 12.25 6.47
C PRO A 47 -22.36 13.49 6.92
N ALA A 48 -21.33 13.86 6.16
CA ALA A 48 -20.39 14.92 6.55
C ALA A 48 -21.02 16.28 6.87
N GLN A 49 -22.15 16.61 6.24
CA GLN A 49 -22.89 17.85 6.51
C GLN A 49 -23.43 17.95 7.95
N TYR A 50 -23.50 16.83 8.67
CA TYR A 50 -23.99 16.78 10.05
C TYR A 50 -22.89 16.75 11.11
N PHE A 51 -21.61 16.72 10.73
CA PHE A 51 -20.53 16.63 11.71
C PHE A 51 -20.51 17.80 12.70
N LYS A 52 -20.66 19.05 12.22
CA LYS A 52 -20.76 20.21 13.10
C LYS A 52 -21.92 20.08 14.09
N ARG A 53 -23.11 19.73 13.57
CA ARG A 53 -24.33 19.53 14.37
C ARG A 53 -24.17 18.41 15.40
N TYR A 54 -23.38 17.38 15.10
CA TYR A 54 -23.07 16.30 16.01
C TYR A 54 -22.17 16.76 17.17
N LEU A 55 -21.11 17.52 16.87
CA LEU A 55 -20.22 18.09 17.89
C LEU A 55 -20.94 19.11 18.78
N ASP A 56 -21.77 19.97 18.17
CA ASP A 56 -22.66 20.90 18.88
C ASP A 56 -23.65 20.18 19.81
N LEU A 57 -24.15 19.01 19.39
CA LEU A 57 -25.05 18.22 20.22
C LEU A 57 -24.31 17.66 21.43
N ILE A 58 -23.10 17.11 21.24
CA ILE A 58 -22.28 16.60 22.35
C ILE A 58 -21.96 17.71 23.35
N SER A 59 -21.58 18.90 22.88
CA SER A 59 -21.24 20.02 23.77
C SER A 59 -22.42 20.48 24.62
N ARG A 60 -23.63 20.48 24.06
CA ARG A 60 -24.86 20.85 24.78
C ARG A 60 -25.35 19.74 25.70
N THR A 61 -25.25 18.48 25.29
CA THR A 61 -25.72 17.33 26.08
C THR A 61 -24.80 17.03 27.26
N TYR A 62 -23.49 17.24 27.11
CA TYR A 62 -22.49 16.91 28.13
C TYR A 62 -21.60 18.11 28.50
N PRO A 63 -22.16 19.21 29.05
CA PRO A 63 -21.43 20.47 29.25
C PRO A 63 -20.19 20.34 30.15
N ASP A 64 -20.18 19.39 31.09
CA ASP A 64 -19.06 19.22 32.03
C ASP A 64 -17.89 18.38 31.47
N LYS A 65 -18.12 17.64 30.38
CA LYS A 65 -17.13 16.68 29.84
C LYS A 65 -16.99 16.68 28.33
N TRP A 66 -17.65 17.58 27.61
CA TRP A 66 -17.63 17.58 26.15
C TRP A 66 -16.21 17.72 25.59
N GLN A 67 -15.33 18.50 26.23
CA GLN A 67 -13.96 18.69 25.76
C GLN A 67 -13.20 17.37 25.66
N SER A 68 -13.25 16.53 26.71
CA SER A 68 -12.60 15.23 26.71
C SER A 68 -13.27 14.25 25.73
N MET A 69 -14.58 14.37 25.53
CA MET A 69 -15.29 13.60 24.50
C MET A 69 -14.87 13.99 23.08
N ILE A 70 -14.70 15.29 22.80
CA ILE A 70 -14.22 15.76 21.48
C ILE A 70 -12.76 15.38 21.28
N GLU A 71 -11.93 15.38 22.32
CA GLU A 71 -10.55 14.88 22.24
C GLU A 71 -10.51 13.38 21.88
N ASP A 72 -11.35 12.56 22.49
CA ASP A 72 -11.46 11.14 22.14
C ASP A 72 -11.99 10.93 20.72
N LEU A 73 -13.02 11.69 20.32
CA LEU A 73 -13.51 11.69 18.95
C LEU A 73 -12.43 12.09 17.95
N LEU A 74 -11.65 13.14 18.24
CA LEU A 74 -10.53 13.57 17.39
C LEU A 74 -9.50 12.44 17.27
N ARG A 75 -9.13 11.82 18.38
CA ARG A 75 -8.16 10.71 18.42
C ARG A 75 -8.59 9.52 17.56
N ASN A 76 -9.90 9.27 17.47
CA ASN A 76 -10.51 8.17 16.73
C ASN A 76 -11.13 8.59 15.38
N SER A 77 -10.97 9.86 14.99
CA SER A 77 -11.57 10.41 13.76
C SER A 77 -10.83 9.99 12.50
N SER A 78 -11.50 10.15 11.35
CA SER A 78 -10.86 10.04 10.03
C SER A 78 -11.43 11.06 9.02
N GLY A 79 -10.64 11.37 8.00
CA GLY A 79 -11.07 12.14 6.83
C GLY A 79 -11.66 13.51 7.16
N LYS A 80 -12.88 13.77 6.66
CA LYS A 80 -13.57 15.05 6.86
C LYS A 80 -13.93 15.28 8.33
N PHE A 81 -14.22 14.23 9.09
CA PHE A 81 -14.59 14.36 10.49
C PHE A 81 -13.41 14.86 11.34
N THR A 82 -12.18 14.42 11.06
CA THR A 82 -10.96 14.94 11.71
C THR A 82 -10.83 16.46 11.54
N SER A 83 -11.08 16.94 10.32
CA SER A 83 -11.04 18.39 10.04
C SER A 83 -12.11 19.14 10.82
N GLU A 84 -13.31 18.55 10.93
CA GLU A 84 -14.41 19.16 11.66
C GLU A 84 -14.16 19.21 13.17
N CYS A 85 -13.64 18.13 13.78
CA CYS A 85 -13.25 18.14 15.19
C CYS A 85 -12.24 19.25 15.49
N ILE A 86 -11.19 19.39 14.66
CA ILE A 86 -10.17 20.43 14.84
C ILE A 86 -10.76 21.83 14.65
N ASN A 87 -11.59 22.03 13.61
CA ASN A 87 -12.25 23.31 13.38
C ASN A 87 -13.18 23.69 14.54
N PHE A 88 -13.96 22.74 15.03
CA PHE A 88 -14.86 22.93 16.17
C PHE A 88 -14.09 23.32 17.44
N MET A 89 -12.99 22.63 17.74
CA MET A 89 -12.12 22.98 18.86
C MET A 89 -11.47 24.37 18.69
N LEU A 90 -11.08 24.74 17.47
CA LEU A 90 -10.56 26.08 17.17
C LEU A 90 -11.62 27.18 17.34
N GLU A 91 -12.87 26.93 16.95
CA GLU A 91 -14.00 27.85 17.18
C GLU A 91 -14.26 28.09 18.68
N HIS A 92 -13.84 27.15 19.54
CA HIS A 92 -13.91 27.25 21.00
C HIS A 92 -12.57 27.64 21.66
N GLU A 93 -11.66 28.27 20.90
CA GLU A 93 -10.36 28.77 21.38
C GLU A 93 -9.44 27.69 21.98
N MET A 94 -9.65 26.41 21.66
CA MET A 94 -8.90 25.28 22.25
C MET A 94 -7.58 24.96 21.53
N GLN A 95 -6.95 25.94 20.88
CA GLN A 95 -5.75 25.70 20.06
C GLN A 95 -4.61 25.05 20.86
N GLU A 96 -4.29 25.56 22.04
CA GLU A 96 -3.24 25.01 22.90
C GLU A 96 -3.53 23.56 23.31
N ARG A 97 -4.82 23.24 23.52
CA ARG A 97 -5.25 21.88 23.87
C ARG A 97 -5.04 20.91 22.70
N ILE A 98 -5.36 21.32 21.48
CA ILE A 98 -5.11 20.50 20.28
C ILE A 98 -3.61 20.23 20.14
N SER A 99 -2.77 21.26 20.25
CA SER A 99 -1.31 21.13 20.17
C SER A 99 -0.77 20.18 21.25
N TYR A 100 -1.26 20.32 22.49
CA TYR A 100 -0.90 19.42 23.59
C TYR A 100 -1.29 17.96 23.30
N CYS A 101 -2.52 17.71 22.84
CA CYS A 101 -2.99 16.35 22.54
C CYS A 101 -2.17 15.70 21.42
N LEU A 102 -1.94 16.41 20.31
CA LEU A 102 -1.19 15.86 19.17
C LEU A 102 0.27 15.58 19.53
N ASP A 103 0.95 16.52 20.22
CA ASP A 103 2.34 16.32 20.67
C ASP A 103 2.44 15.15 21.65
N ARG A 104 1.50 15.06 22.61
CA ARG A 104 1.44 13.95 23.56
C ARG A 104 1.24 12.61 22.85
N TRP A 105 0.24 12.49 21.97
CA TRP A 105 -0.02 11.24 21.24
C TRP A 105 1.14 10.86 20.32
N LEU A 106 1.86 11.83 19.77
CA LEU A 106 3.05 11.57 18.98
C LEU A 106 4.22 11.06 19.84
N LYS A 107 4.46 11.69 21.00
CA LYS A 107 5.49 11.27 21.98
C LYS A 107 5.23 9.90 22.57
N GLU A 108 3.98 9.63 22.93
CA GLU A 108 3.54 8.35 23.51
C GLU A 108 3.33 7.26 22.44
N GLN A 109 3.53 7.56 21.15
CA GLN A 109 3.27 6.64 20.03
C GLN A 109 1.84 6.09 20.00
N THR A 110 0.87 6.90 20.43
CA THR A 110 -0.56 6.54 20.47
C THR A 110 -1.39 7.26 19.41
N ILE A 111 -0.77 8.08 18.57
CA ILE A 111 -1.39 8.75 17.43
C ILE A 111 -1.70 7.74 16.32
N LYS A 112 -2.92 7.81 15.77
CA LYS A 112 -3.41 6.84 14.78
C LYS A 112 -3.12 7.29 13.34
N GLY A 113 -3.03 6.32 12.42
CA GLY A 113 -2.78 6.53 10.99
C GLY A 113 -3.64 7.62 10.33
N PRO A 114 -4.98 7.66 10.53
CA PRO A 114 -5.83 8.70 9.95
C PRO A 114 -5.48 10.13 10.41
N LEU A 115 -5.05 10.28 11.66
CA LEU A 115 -4.67 11.58 12.22
C LEU A 115 -3.27 12.00 11.73
N LEU A 116 -2.33 11.06 11.65
CA LEU A 116 -1.03 11.26 10.98
C LEU A 116 -1.21 11.73 9.53
N PHE A 117 -2.08 11.05 8.78
CA PHE A 117 -2.42 11.41 7.41
C PHE A 117 -2.97 12.84 7.34
N TRP A 118 -3.89 13.20 8.25
CA TRP A 118 -4.44 14.55 8.31
C TRP A 118 -3.37 15.61 8.59
N VAL A 119 -2.48 15.38 9.57
CA VAL A 119 -1.39 16.31 9.94
C VAL A 119 -0.51 16.57 8.72
N VAL A 120 -0.03 15.51 8.07
CA VAL A 120 0.90 15.63 6.93
C VAL A 120 0.24 16.28 5.72
N LYS A 121 -1.00 15.91 5.42
CA LYS A 121 -1.78 16.50 4.31
C LYS A 121 -2.02 18.01 4.49
N ASN A 122 -2.07 18.48 5.74
CA ASN A 122 -2.33 19.87 6.08
C ASN A 122 -1.08 20.65 6.48
N ARG A 123 0.13 20.09 6.37
CA ARG A 123 1.38 20.75 6.83
C ARG A 123 1.66 22.12 6.20
N ALA A 124 1.20 22.35 4.97
CA ALA A 124 1.36 23.63 4.28
C ALA A 124 0.22 24.62 4.55
N SER A 125 -0.76 24.26 5.39
CA SER A 125 -1.93 25.08 5.67
C SER A 125 -1.60 26.20 6.66
N LYS A 126 -1.74 27.46 6.22
CA LYS A 126 -1.61 28.63 7.11
C LYS A 126 -2.60 28.60 8.29
N LYS A 127 -3.79 28.03 8.08
CA LYS A 127 -4.81 27.91 9.13
C LYS A 127 -4.36 27.00 10.27
N TYR A 128 -3.63 25.94 9.96
CA TYR A 128 -3.26 24.89 10.91
C TYR A 128 -1.78 24.91 11.31
N GLY A 129 -0.96 25.79 10.72
CA GLY A 129 0.49 25.86 10.94
C GLY A 129 0.87 25.93 12.42
N ALA A 130 0.20 26.78 13.21
CA ALA A 130 0.49 26.90 14.65
C ALA A 130 0.32 25.59 15.45
N ILE A 131 -0.49 24.65 14.95
CA ILE A 131 -0.71 23.33 15.56
C ILE A 131 0.24 22.28 14.92
N ILE A 132 0.46 22.36 13.61
CA ILE A 132 1.15 21.32 12.84
C ILE A 132 2.66 21.52 12.79
N ASP A 133 3.15 22.75 12.61
CA ASP A 133 4.57 23.04 12.41
C ASP A 133 5.47 22.42 13.50
N PRO A 134 5.11 22.43 14.80
CA PRO A 134 5.91 21.77 15.83
C PRO A 134 6.01 20.24 15.70
N LEU A 135 5.03 19.61 15.02
CA LEU A 135 4.98 18.17 14.79
C LEU A 135 5.83 17.75 13.59
N VAL A 136 6.22 18.66 12.69
CA VAL A 136 7.01 18.36 11.48
C VAL A 136 8.47 18.12 11.86
N ASN A 137 8.74 16.91 12.36
CA ASN A 137 10.06 16.51 12.86
C ASN A 137 10.27 14.99 12.68
N PRO A 138 11.46 14.44 12.99
CA PRO A 138 11.76 13.03 12.74
C PRO A 138 10.87 12.04 13.49
N ARG A 139 10.28 12.44 14.63
CA ARG A 139 9.34 11.60 15.39
C ARG A 139 8.04 11.37 14.62
N LEU A 140 7.58 12.37 13.87
CA LEU A 140 6.42 12.22 12.99
C LEU A 140 6.71 11.19 11.89
N LEU A 141 7.89 11.21 11.29
CA LEU A 141 8.29 10.18 10.32
C LEU A 141 8.33 8.78 10.94
N ALA A 142 8.89 8.63 12.14
CA ALA A 142 8.89 7.36 12.88
C ALA A 142 7.47 6.83 13.12
N ALA A 143 6.56 7.69 13.57
CA ALA A 143 5.16 7.34 13.82
C ALA A 143 4.44 6.93 12.53
N MET A 144 4.76 7.57 11.40
CA MET A 144 4.23 7.18 10.10
C MET A 144 4.72 5.79 9.68
N PHE A 145 6.01 5.51 9.80
CA PHE A 145 6.54 4.17 9.48
C PHE A 145 5.90 3.09 10.34
N TYR A 146 5.76 3.32 11.65
CA TYR A 146 5.08 2.38 12.54
C TYR A 146 3.62 2.14 12.13
N ALA A 147 2.87 3.20 11.82
CA ALA A 147 1.47 3.07 11.39
C ALA A 147 1.33 2.31 10.07
N ILE A 148 2.24 2.56 9.12
CA ILE A 148 2.28 1.85 7.83
C ILE A 148 2.59 0.37 8.03
N ASP A 149 3.59 0.05 8.85
CA ASP A 149 3.99 -1.34 9.12
C ASP A 149 2.87 -2.11 9.83
N TYR A 150 2.23 -1.48 10.81
CA TYR A 150 1.08 -2.04 11.50
C TYR A 150 -0.09 -2.32 10.55
N GLU A 151 -0.41 -1.38 9.65
CA GLU A 151 -1.49 -1.55 8.66
C GLU A 151 -1.17 -2.65 7.64
N ALA A 152 0.09 -2.77 7.22
CA ALA A 152 0.57 -3.84 6.35
C ALA A 152 0.43 -5.22 7.01
N LEU A 153 0.77 -5.34 8.29
CA LEU A 153 0.65 -6.61 9.03
C LEU A 153 -0.81 -7.04 9.24
N GLN A 154 -1.73 -6.10 9.45
CA GLN A 154 -3.15 -6.40 9.61
C GLN A 154 -3.84 -6.76 8.28
N ASN A 155 -3.35 -6.22 7.17
CA ASN A 155 -3.93 -6.42 5.86
C ASN A 155 -3.02 -7.28 4.98
N ALA A 156 -3.12 -8.61 5.08
CA ALA A 156 -2.40 -9.56 4.23
C ALA A 156 -2.80 -9.52 2.73
N SER A 157 -3.62 -8.55 2.31
CA SER A 157 -4.05 -8.34 0.92
C SER A 157 -3.44 -7.04 0.38
N THR A 158 -3.24 -6.95 -0.94
CA THR A 158 -2.63 -5.87 -1.74
C THR A 158 -3.34 -4.49 -1.68
N ARG A 159 -4.06 -4.17 -0.61
CA ARG A 159 -4.70 -2.86 -0.43
C ARG A 159 -3.65 -1.77 -0.20
N ARG A 160 -3.82 -0.66 -0.92
CA ARG A 160 -3.07 0.58 -0.73
C ARG A 160 -3.12 1.03 0.72
N ILE A 161 -1.97 1.44 1.25
CA ILE A 161 -1.84 2.09 2.55
C ILE A 161 -1.76 3.60 2.30
N PRO A 162 -2.80 4.39 2.64
CA PRO A 162 -2.86 5.80 2.26
C PRO A 162 -1.68 6.63 2.78
N LEU A 163 -1.13 6.28 3.95
CA LEU A 163 0.01 6.97 4.54
C LEU A 163 1.32 6.66 3.79
N ALA A 164 1.45 5.44 3.23
CA ALA A 164 2.57 5.06 2.38
C ALA A 164 2.50 5.76 1.02
N ASP A 165 1.31 5.83 0.41
CA ASP A 165 1.06 6.61 -0.81
C ASP A 165 1.44 8.08 -0.59
N LEU A 166 1.01 8.68 0.51
CA LEU A 166 1.32 10.07 0.86
C LEU A 166 2.83 10.34 0.98
N LEU A 167 3.59 9.44 1.63
CA LEU A 167 5.05 9.55 1.70
C LEU A 167 5.70 9.41 0.31
N SER A 168 5.17 8.52 -0.51
CA SER A 168 5.69 8.23 -1.84
C SER A 168 5.48 9.39 -2.81
N ASP A 169 4.28 9.96 -2.83
CA ASP A 169 3.91 11.03 -3.75
C ASP A 169 4.56 12.37 -3.37
N ASP A 170 4.77 12.62 -2.07
CA ASP A 170 5.28 13.89 -1.57
C ASP A 170 6.80 13.92 -1.47
N THR A 171 7.44 14.45 -2.49
CA THR A 171 8.92 14.51 -2.59
C THR A 171 9.58 15.46 -1.58
N THR A 172 8.86 16.43 -1.00
CA THR A 172 9.43 17.39 -0.03
C THR A 172 9.27 16.93 1.41
N LEU A 173 8.32 16.03 1.68
CA LEU A 173 7.96 15.64 3.04
C LEU A 173 9.11 15.05 3.86
N ILE A 174 9.87 14.10 3.32
CA ILE A 174 11.04 13.54 4.03
C ILE A 174 12.09 14.63 4.33
N PRO A 175 12.50 15.46 3.34
CA PRO A 175 13.36 16.62 3.61
C PRO A 175 12.86 17.54 4.72
N ASP A 176 11.56 17.86 4.72
CA ASP A 176 10.94 18.72 5.73
C ASP A 176 11.03 18.09 7.13
N LEU A 177 10.64 16.81 7.25
CA LEU A 177 10.64 16.05 8.50
C LEU A 177 12.04 15.82 9.09
N LEU A 178 13.06 15.69 8.24
CA LEU A 178 14.43 15.45 8.66
C LEU A 178 15.28 16.72 8.76
N SER A 179 14.70 17.90 8.52
CA SER A 179 15.42 19.19 8.56
C SER A 179 16.20 19.45 9.85
N GLN A 180 15.73 18.90 10.98
CA GLN A 180 16.36 19.01 12.30
C GLN A 180 16.90 17.67 12.84
N ALA A 181 17.01 16.63 11.99
CA ALA A 181 17.50 15.32 12.41
C ALA A 181 19.03 15.30 12.62
N SER A 182 19.50 14.48 13.58
CA SER A 182 20.90 14.09 13.62
C SER A 182 21.20 13.03 12.55
N VAL A 183 22.48 12.84 12.23
CA VAL A 183 22.92 11.81 11.28
C VAL A 183 22.52 10.41 11.77
N GLU A 184 22.66 10.16 13.06
CA GLU A 184 22.26 8.89 13.70
C GLU A 184 20.75 8.66 13.55
N THR A 185 19.95 9.68 13.88
CA THR A 185 18.48 9.60 13.74
C THR A 185 18.06 9.33 12.30
N ALA A 186 18.71 9.99 11.33
CA ALA A 186 18.44 9.78 9.91
C ALA A 186 18.82 8.36 9.45
N ASN A 187 19.95 7.83 9.93
CA ASN A 187 20.39 6.46 9.64
C ASN A 187 19.42 5.42 10.23
N ASP A 188 18.98 5.59 11.48
CA ASP A 188 18.03 4.69 12.15
C ASP A 188 16.67 4.68 11.43
N LEU A 189 16.18 5.85 10.99
CA LEU A 189 14.96 5.96 10.20
C LEU A 189 15.11 5.35 8.80
N ALA A 190 16.27 5.48 8.18
CA ALA A 190 16.56 4.82 6.90
C ALA A 190 16.57 3.29 7.03
N GLN A 191 17.13 2.75 8.12
CA GLN A 191 17.05 1.32 8.44
C GLN A 191 15.60 0.88 8.70
N THR A 192 14.84 1.68 9.44
CA THR A 192 13.42 1.41 9.70
C THR A 192 12.62 1.34 8.40
N LEU A 193 12.89 2.24 7.44
CA LEU A 193 12.28 2.23 6.11
C LEU A 193 12.59 0.96 5.33
N LEU A 194 13.82 0.45 5.38
CA LEU A 194 14.21 -0.78 4.69
C LEU A 194 13.44 -1.99 5.21
N LEU A 195 13.26 -2.08 6.52
CA LEU A 195 12.59 -3.20 7.18
C LEU A 195 11.06 -3.12 7.13
N ASN A 196 10.52 -1.96 6.78
CA ASN A 196 9.08 -1.71 6.76
C ASN A 196 8.35 -2.57 5.71
N GLN A 197 7.28 -3.26 6.11
CA GLN A 197 6.53 -4.17 5.26
C GLN A 197 5.49 -3.47 4.38
N GLY A 198 5.17 -2.21 4.65
CA GLY A 198 4.17 -1.46 3.89
C GLY A 198 4.69 -0.76 2.64
N PHE A 199 5.97 -0.92 2.31
CA PHE A 199 6.57 -0.39 1.08
C PHE A 199 7.18 -1.50 0.21
N GLY A 200 6.95 -1.42 -1.10
CA GLY A 200 7.70 -2.21 -2.09
C GLY A 200 9.12 -1.68 -2.31
N ASP A 201 9.98 -2.49 -2.93
CA ASP A 201 11.42 -2.21 -3.05
C ASP A 201 11.75 -0.93 -3.84
N LEU A 202 11.04 -0.64 -4.94
CA LEU A 202 11.24 0.61 -5.68
C LEU A 202 10.86 1.84 -4.85
N THR A 203 9.75 1.74 -4.12
CA THR A 203 9.31 2.81 -3.23
C THR A 203 10.34 3.03 -2.12
N LYS A 204 10.86 1.96 -1.50
CA LYS A 204 11.96 2.04 -0.55
C LYS A 204 13.19 2.72 -1.16
N LYS A 205 13.62 2.31 -2.36
CA LYS A 205 14.75 2.94 -3.08
C LYS A 205 14.51 4.43 -3.35
N SER A 206 13.31 4.79 -3.82
CA SER A 206 12.90 6.18 -4.09
C SER A 206 12.89 7.05 -2.83
N LEU A 207 12.35 6.53 -1.72
CA LEU A 207 12.34 7.20 -0.43
C LEU A 207 13.75 7.32 0.14
N LEU A 208 14.58 6.27 0.06
CA LEU A 208 15.99 6.29 0.47
C LEU A 208 16.82 7.30 -0.30
N ALA A 209 16.56 7.49 -1.61
CA ALA A 209 17.23 8.54 -2.38
C ALA A 209 17.00 9.93 -1.77
N ARG A 210 15.84 10.17 -1.14
CA ARG A 210 15.54 11.43 -0.42
C ARG A 210 16.34 11.55 0.87
N PHE A 211 16.50 10.45 1.61
CA PHE A 211 17.40 10.39 2.77
C PHE A 211 18.85 10.69 2.36
N ILE A 212 19.37 9.98 1.35
CA ILE A 212 20.76 10.12 0.88
C ILE A 212 21.06 11.54 0.41
N LYS A 213 20.11 12.18 -0.28
CA LYS A 213 20.27 13.57 -0.75
C LYS A 213 20.55 14.54 0.39
N GLN A 214 19.98 14.31 1.58
CA GLN A 214 20.17 15.16 2.75
C GLN A 214 21.29 14.64 3.67
N PHE A 215 21.46 13.32 3.74
CA PHE A 215 22.43 12.63 4.59
C PHE A 215 23.22 11.59 3.77
N PRO A 216 24.31 11.98 3.08
CA PRO A 216 25.08 11.07 2.24
C PRO A 216 25.62 9.83 2.97
N SER A 217 25.81 9.89 4.30
CA SER A 217 26.22 8.76 5.13
C SER A 217 25.28 7.56 5.07
N VAL A 218 23.99 7.78 4.79
CA VAL A 218 22.99 6.70 4.63
C VAL A 218 23.38 5.76 3.48
N GLN A 219 24.06 6.27 2.45
CA GLN A 219 24.50 5.45 1.32
C GLN A 219 25.50 4.37 1.74
N ALA A 220 26.41 4.68 2.67
CA ALA A 220 27.40 3.73 3.16
C ALA A 220 26.76 2.60 3.99
N LEU A 221 25.68 2.91 4.72
CA LEU A 221 24.90 1.94 5.49
C LEU A 221 24.27 0.88 4.58
N LEU A 222 23.75 1.30 3.42
CA LEU A 222 23.16 0.40 2.41
C LEU A 222 24.20 -0.50 1.75
N ALA A 223 25.41 0.03 1.49
CA ALA A 223 26.49 -0.75 0.89
C ALA A 223 26.97 -1.90 1.80
N GLY A 224 26.88 -1.74 3.12
CA GLY A 224 27.17 -2.80 4.09
C GLY A 224 26.12 -3.93 4.12
N GLN A 225 24.86 -3.63 3.81
CA GLN A 225 23.76 -4.60 3.75
C GLN A 225 23.58 -5.28 2.38
N ALA A 226 24.04 -4.64 1.30
CA ALA A 226 24.05 -5.22 -0.04
C ALA A 226 24.97 -6.45 -0.19
N ALA A 227 25.87 -6.68 0.77
CA ALA A 227 26.68 -7.89 0.83
C ALA A 227 25.93 -9.09 1.47
N GLU A 228 24.77 -8.87 2.09
CA GLU A 228 23.96 -9.91 2.76
C GLU A 228 22.59 -10.14 2.11
N THR A 229 22.24 -9.42 1.04
CA THR A 229 21.08 -9.78 0.21
C THR A 229 21.48 -10.97 -0.65
N SER A 230 21.05 -12.16 -0.26
CA SER A 230 21.30 -13.41 -0.98
C SER A 230 20.95 -13.26 -2.47
N GLU A 231 21.77 -13.86 -3.34
CA GLU A 231 21.51 -14.00 -4.78
C GLU A 231 20.15 -14.70 -5.11
N ASP A 232 19.42 -15.18 -4.09
CA ASP A 232 18.17 -15.94 -4.18
C ASP A 232 16.90 -15.13 -4.53
N ASP A 233 16.90 -13.79 -4.45
CA ASP A 233 15.69 -12.98 -4.75
C ASP A 233 15.75 -12.25 -6.12
N ALA A 234 16.83 -12.42 -6.88
CA ALA A 234 16.96 -11.84 -8.22
C ALA A 234 16.14 -12.64 -9.25
N LEU A 235 15.27 -11.95 -9.99
CA LEU A 235 14.46 -12.55 -11.05
C LEU A 235 15.22 -12.50 -12.39
N ILE A 236 15.82 -13.61 -12.83
CA ILE A 236 16.58 -13.62 -14.07
C ILE A 236 15.63 -13.65 -15.27
N VAL A 237 15.79 -12.72 -16.23
CA VAL A 237 14.92 -12.55 -17.40
C VAL A 237 15.72 -12.17 -18.64
N SER A 238 15.22 -12.51 -19.84
CA SER A 238 15.83 -12.01 -21.07
C SER A 238 15.60 -10.51 -21.27
N GLN A 239 16.44 -9.88 -22.10
CA GLN A 239 16.26 -8.48 -22.48
C GLN A 239 14.93 -8.23 -23.21
N GLU A 240 14.46 -9.20 -23.98
CA GLU A 240 13.20 -9.12 -24.73
C GLU A 240 12.01 -9.09 -23.78
N SER A 241 11.87 -10.10 -22.92
CA SER A 241 10.75 -10.16 -21.96
C SER A 241 10.79 -9.04 -20.92
N PHE A 242 11.99 -8.55 -20.55
CA PHE A 242 12.08 -7.34 -19.71
C PHE A 242 11.49 -6.12 -20.41
N ASN A 243 11.77 -5.94 -21.71
CA ASN A 243 11.23 -4.82 -22.47
C ASN A 243 9.71 -4.93 -22.63
N GLU A 244 9.19 -6.13 -22.89
CA GLU A 244 7.74 -6.37 -22.98
C GLU A 244 7.03 -6.04 -21.65
N ALA A 245 7.56 -6.56 -20.52
CA ALA A 245 7.02 -6.27 -19.20
C ALA A 245 7.06 -4.76 -18.86
N LYS A 246 8.13 -4.07 -19.29
CA LYS A 246 8.25 -2.61 -19.13
C LYS A 246 7.22 -1.86 -19.97
N VAL A 247 7.01 -2.26 -21.22
CA VAL A 247 5.99 -1.67 -22.11
C VAL A 247 4.59 -1.87 -21.52
N GLU A 248 4.29 -3.08 -21.03
CA GLU A 248 3.02 -3.37 -20.35
C GLU A 248 2.83 -2.44 -19.13
N TYR A 249 3.87 -2.31 -18.30
CA TYR A 249 3.85 -1.44 -17.13
C TYR A 249 3.61 0.04 -17.48
N GLU A 250 4.30 0.55 -18.50
CA GLU A 250 4.13 1.93 -18.99
C GLU A 250 2.71 2.16 -19.54
N GLU A 251 2.16 1.21 -20.30
CA GLU A 251 0.80 1.27 -20.83
C GLU A 251 -0.25 1.26 -19.71
N LEU A 252 -0.04 0.46 -18.65
CA LEU A 252 -0.92 0.41 -17.48
C LEU A 252 -1.01 1.78 -16.81
N ILE A 253 0.13 2.45 -16.61
CA ILE A 253 0.20 3.73 -15.90
C ILE A 253 -0.27 4.89 -16.77
N ALA A 254 0.19 4.95 -18.03
CA ALA A 254 -0.05 6.09 -18.90
C ALA A 254 -1.47 6.08 -19.51
N THR A 255 -2.05 4.89 -19.70
CA THR A 255 -3.28 4.73 -20.49
C THR A 255 -4.37 4.01 -19.71
N LYS A 256 -4.18 2.72 -19.37
CA LYS A 256 -5.27 1.86 -18.89
C LYS A 256 -5.86 2.31 -17.55
N ILE A 257 -5.02 2.66 -16.57
CA ILE A 257 -5.48 3.12 -15.25
C ILE A 257 -6.18 4.50 -15.35
N PRO A 258 -5.63 5.52 -16.05
CA PRO A 258 -6.33 6.76 -16.31
C PRO A 258 -7.69 6.59 -17.00
N GLU A 259 -7.78 5.76 -18.04
CA GLU A 259 -9.03 5.50 -18.76
C GLU A 259 -10.08 4.83 -17.88
N ASN A 260 -9.69 3.81 -17.12
CA ASN A 260 -10.57 3.15 -16.16
C ASN A 260 -11.09 4.13 -15.08
N LYS A 261 -10.24 5.05 -14.62
CA LYS A 261 -10.64 6.10 -13.67
C LYS A 261 -11.71 7.02 -14.25
N LEU A 262 -11.60 7.40 -15.53
CA LEU A 262 -12.62 8.17 -16.22
C LEU A 262 -13.92 7.35 -16.38
N ALA A 263 -13.82 6.06 -16.71
CA ALA A 263 -14.99 5.18 -16.83
C ALA A 263 -15.76 5.06 -15.50
N ILE A 264 -15.05 4.94 -14.37
CA ILE A 264 -15.67 4.94 -13.03
C ILE A 264 -16.37 6.27 -12.74
N GLN A 265 -15.76 7.39 -13.14
CA GLN A 265 -16.36 8.71 -12.94
C GLN A 265 -17.66 8.85 -13.74
N VAL A 266 -17.66 8.46 -15.02
CA VAL A 266 -18.87 8.46 -15.86
C VAL A 266 -19.94 7.55 -15.26
N ALA A 267 -19.61 6.30 -14.93
CA ALA A 267 -20.56 5.36 -14.34
C ALA A 267 -21.16 5.87 -13.00
N ARG A 268 -20.39 6.65 -12.23
CA ARG A 268 -20.86 7.27 -11.00
C ARG A 268 -21.87 8.40 -11.23
N ASP A 269 -21.74 9.13 -12.33
CA ASP A 269 -22.61 10.26 -12.67
C ASP A 269 -23.99 9.81 -13.17
N HIS A 270 -24.15 8.54 -13.57
CA HIS A 270 -25.42 7.97 -14.05
C HIS A 270 -26.45 7.60 -12.96
N GLY A 271 -26.15 7.80 -11.67
CA GLY A 271 -27.11 7.67 -10.57
C GLY A 271 -27.45 6.22 -10.15
N ASP A 272 -27.87 6.08 -8.89
CA ASP A 272 -28.09 4.85 -8.11
C ASP A 272 -26.98 3.77 -8.14
N LEU A 273 -25.94 4.02 -7.33
CA LEU A 273 -24.73 3.19 -7.22
C LEU A 273 -24.98 1.77 -6.68
N LYS A 274 -26.13 1.51 -6.03
CA LYS A 274 -26.42 0.21 -5.44
C LYS A 274 -26.76 -0.85 -6.49
N GLU A 275 -27.40 -0.44 -7.59
CA GLU A 275 -27.81 -1.33 -8.69
C GLU A 275 -26.94 -1.22 -9.94
N ASN A 276 -26.11 -0.19 -10.05
CA ASN A 276 -25.28 0.03 -11.23
C ASN A 276 -24.19 -1.06 -11.40
N SER A 277 -24.42 -1.98 -12.35
CA SER A 277 -23.50 -3.06 -12.71
C SER A 277 -22.23 -2.54 -13.38
N GLU A 278 -22.32 -1.50 -14.21
CA GLU A 278 -21.18 -0.88 -14.89
C GLU A 278 -20.19 -0.29 -13.89
N TYR A 279 -20.69 0.36 -12.83
CA TYR A 279 -19.84 0.86 -11.74
C TYR A 279 -19.11 -0.29 -11.02
N LYS A 280 -19.81 -1.39 -10.72
CA LYS A 280 -19.21 -2.56 -10.05
C LYS A 280 -18.14 -3.22 -10.91
N MET A 281 -18.40 -3.39 -12.20
CA MET A 281 -17.43 -3.95 -13.15
C MET A 281 -16.21 -3.04 -13.30
N ALA A 282 -16.41 -1.73 -13.49
CA ALA A 282 -15.32 -0.77 -13.63
C ALA A 282 -14.42 -0.72 -12.38
N ARG A 283 -14.99 -0.91 -11.18
CA ARG A 283 -14.25 -1.05 -9.92
C ARG A 283 -13.47 -2.36 -9.83
N GLN A 284 -14.03 -3.48 -10.27
CA GLN A 284 -13.31 -4.76 -10.33
C GLN A 284 -12.14 -4.69 -11.32
N ASP A 285 -12.35 -4.09 -12.48
CA ASP A 285 -11.31 -3.87 -13.48
C ASP A 285 -10.20 -2.97 -12.93
N GLN A 286 -10.54 -1.94 -12.14
CA GLN A 286 -9.57 -1.10 -11.46
C GLN A 286 -8.67 -1.90 -10.51
N ASP A 287 -9.27 -2.78 -9.71
CA ASP A 287 -8.54 -3.61 -8.75
C ASP A 287 -7.60 -4.58 -9.49
N LEU A 288 -8.03 -5.14 -10.63
CA LEU A 288 -7.19 -6.00 -11.48
C LEU A 288 -6.02 -5.24 -12.10
N LEU A 289 -6.27 -4.07 -12.70
CA LEU A 289 -5.24 -3.21 -13.30
C LEU A 289 -4.21 -2.77 -12.26
N LEU A 290 -4.64 -2.40 -11.07
CA LEU A 290 -3.75 -2.02 -9.97
C LEU A 290 -2.95 -3.20 -9.42
N SER A 291 -3.56 -4.39 -9.31
CA SER A 291 -2.83 -5.60 -8.92
C SER A 291 -1.73 -5.92 -9.93
N ARG A 292 -2.06 -5.93 -11.22
CA ARG A 292 -1.08 -6.20 -12.29
C ARG A 292 0.04 -5.15 -12.32
N LYS A 293 -0.31 -3.87 -12.15
CA LYS A 293 0.66 -2.77 -12.05
C LYS A 293 1.63 -2.99 -10.88
N ASN A 294 1.12 -3.37 -9.71
CA ASN A 294 1.96 -3.63 -8.52
C ASN A 294 2.83 -4.89 -8.68
N GLU A 295 2.29 -5.97 -9.26
CA GLU A 295 3.05 -7.19 -9.57
C GLU A 295 4.24 -6.88 -10.51
N LEU A 296 3.98 -6.20 -11.63
CA LEU A 296 5.02 -5.79 -12.57
C LEU A 296 6.03 -4.84 -11.92
N GLU A 297 5.57 -3.91 -11.08
CA GLU A 297 6.44 -2.98 -10.35
C GLU A 297 7.43 -3.70 -9.44
N VAL A 298 6.94 -4.68 -8.67
CA VAL A 298 7.76 -5.51 -7.79
C VAL A 298 8.73 -6.37 -8.60
N ASP A 299 8.24 -7.07 -9.62
CA ASP A 299 9.08 -8.00 -10.36
C ASP A 299 10.11 -7.29 -11.25
N LEU A 300 9.76 -6.18 -11.91
CA LEU A 300 10.71 -5.35 -12.66
C LEU A 300 11.84 -4.81 -11.76
N SER A 301 11.54 -4.57 -10.47
CA SER A 301 12.52 -4.05 -9.52
C SER A 301 13.60 -5.05 -9.09
N ARG A 302 13.25 -6.35 -9.16
CA ARG A 302 14.12 -7.49 -8.84
C ARG A 302 14.68 -8.16 -10.10
N ALA A 303 14.23 -7.74 -11.29
CA ALA A 303 14.64 -8.32 -12.55
C ALA A 303 16.13 -8.06 -12.85
N ARG A 304 16.87 -9.15 -13.07
CA ARG A 304 18.25 -9.13 -13.57
C ARG A 304 18.24 -9.58 -15.02
N VAL A 305 18.52 -8.64 -15.92
CA VAL A 305 18.55 -8.89 -17.36
C VAL A 305 19.79 -9.70 -17.74
N THR A 306 19.62 -10.72 -18.58
CA THR A 306 20.71 -11.51 -19.16
C THR A 306 20.50 -11.71 -20.66
N ASP A 307 21.61 -11.88 -21.39
CA ASP A 307 21.64 -12.30 -22.78
C ASP A 307 22.00 -13.80 -22.92
N PHE A 308 22.09 -14.50 -21.79
CA PHE A 308 22.47 -15.92 -21.66
C PHE A 308 23.89 -16.27 -22.14
N THR A 309 24.75 -15.28 -22.40
CA THR A 309 26.12 -15.54 -22.85
C THR A 309 26.99 -16.18 -21.77
N GLU A 310 26.68 -15.94 -20.49
CA GLU A 310 27.38 -16.53 -19.34
C GLU A 310 27.02 -18.01 -19.10
N ALA A 311 26.02 -18.56 -19.79
CA ALA A 311 25.63 -19.96 -19.65
C ALA A 311 26.76 -20.92 -20.06
N THR A 312 26.93 -22.03 -19.34
CA THR A 312 27.90 -23.08 -19.67
C THR A 312 27.19 -24.33 -20.19
N ALA A 313 27.96 -25.26 -20.78
CA ALA A 313 27.45 -26.57 -21.23
C ALA A 313 27.86 -27.72 -20.29
N GLU A 314 28.49 -27.41 -19.15
CA GLU A 314 28.99 -28.40 -18.19
C GLU A 314 27.86 -28.95 -17.32
N ASN A 315 27.00 -28.06 -16.84
CA ASN A 315 25.82 -28.37 -16.05
C ASN A 315 24.60 -27.61 -16.60
N VAL A 316 23.41 -28.07 -16.23
CA VAL A 316 22.17 -27.39 -16.60
C VAL A 316 22.06 -26.10 -15.79
N GLY A 317 21.93 -24.98 -16.47
CA GLY A 317 21.69 -23.67 -15.86
C GLY A 317 20.71 -22.84 -16.68
N ILE A 318 20.52 -21.59 -16.27
CA ILE A 318 19.71 -20.63 -17.02
C ILE A 318 20.42 -20.33 -18.35
N GLY A 319 19.68 -20.38 -19.46
CA GLY A 319 20.24 -20.32 -20.80
C GLY A 319 20.68 -21.67 -21.37
N SER A 320 20.38 -22.79 -20.70
CA SER A 320 20.70 -24.14 -21.20
C SER A 320 19.59 -24.70 -22.07
N ILE A 321 19.98 -25.46 -23.09
CA ILE A 321 19.11 -26.35 -23.85
C ILE A 321 19.46 -27.79 -23.50
N VAL A 322 18.47 -28.53 -23.01
CA VAL A 322 18.66 -29.88 -22.47
C VAL A 322 17.82 -30.88 -23.24
N GLU A 323 18.45 -31.91 -23.76
CA GLU A 323 17.74 -33.08 -24.30
C GLU A 323 17.52 -34.09 -23.17
N LEU A 324 16.26 -34.38 -22.88
CA LEU A 324 15.83 -35.29 -21.83
C LEU A 324 15.24 -36.57 -22.42
N LYS A 325 15.51 -37.69 -21.77
CA LYS A 325 14.83 -38.96 -22.03
C LYS A 325 13.87 -39.28 -20.90
N ASN A 326 12.61 -39.52 -21.26
CA ASN A 326 11.59 -39.98 -20.35
C ASN A 326 11.81 -41.45 -19.98
N GLY A 327 11.86 -41.77 -18.69
CA GLY A 327 12.12 -43.11 -18.19
C GLY A 327 10.98 -44.10 -18.41
N SER A 328 9.72 -43.62 -18.47
CA SER A 328 8.53 -44.46 -18.62
C SER A 328 8.19 -44.71 -20.10
N SER A 329 8.22 -43.65 -20.93
CA SER A 329 7.85 -43.73 -22.34
C SER A 329 9.03 -43.92 -23.30
N GLY A 330 10.26 -43.71 -22.83
CA GLY A 330 11.47 -43.74 -23.66
C GLY A 330 11.59 -42.57 -24.66
N LYS A 331 10.59 -41.68 -24.73
CA LYS A 331 10.57 -40.52 -25.62
C LYS A 331 11.69 -39.53 -25.26
N LYS A 332 12.23 -38.89 -26.28
CA LYS A 332 13.21 -37.79 -26.14
C LYS A 332 12.51 -36.47 -26.40
N GLN A 333 12.76 -35.49 -25.55
CA GLN A 333 12.26 -34.12 -25.71
C GLN A 333 13.36 -33.13 -25.35
N LYS A 334 13.39 -32.00 -26.04
CA LYS A 334 14.43 -30.99 -25.90
C LYS A 334 13.77 -29.73 -25.35
N TYR A 335 14.24 -29.25 -24.20
CA TYR A 335 13.71 -28.03 -23.57
C TYR A 335 14.80 -26.97 -23.45
N ALA A 336 14.43 -25.71 -23.64
CA ALA A 336 15.26 -24.58 -23.27
C ALA A 336 14.82 -24.04 -21.91
N PHE A 337 15.75 -23.88 -20.98
CA PHE A 337 15.50 -23.29 -19.67
C PHE A 337 15.99 -21.84 -19.66
N LEU A 338 15.07 -20.90 -19.84
CA LEU A 338 15.37 -19.47 -19.92
C LEU A 338 14.89 -18.75 -18.64
N GLY A 339 14.84 -17.43 -18.68
CA GLY A 339 14.42 -16.59 -17.57
C GLY A 339 12.95 -16.74 -17.19
N ALA A 340 12.57 -16.07 -16.11
CA ALA A 340 11.28 -16.27 -15.45
C ALA A 340 10.07 -15.97 -16.35
N TRP A 341 10.22 -15.01 -17.25
CA TRP A 341 9.19 -14.52 -18.15
C TRP A 341 9.32 -15.03 -19.58
N ASP A 342 10.36 -15.82 -19.87
CA ASP A 342 10.68 -16.26 -21.22
C ASP A 342 9.95 -17.58 -21.59
N SER A 343 8.92 -17.97 -20.85
CA SER A 343 8.24 -19.26 -21.07
C SER A 343 7.42 -19.22 -22.35
N ASP A 344 7.70 -20.14 -23.25
CA ASP A 344 6.97 -20.37 -24.48
C ASP A 344 6.85 -21.90 -24.72
N PRO A 345 5.81 -22.53 -24.13
CA PRO A 345 5.61 -23.97 -24.20
C PRO A 345 5.42 -24.50 -25.63
N ASP A 346 4.91 -23.67 -26.55
CA ASP A 346 4.71 -24.06 -27.95
C ASP A 346 6.05 -24.25 -28.68
N ASN A 347 7.12 -23.60 -28.20
CA ASN A 347 8.48 -23.71 -28.71
C ASN A 347 9.44 -24.47 -27.77
N ASP A 348 8.90 -25.28 -26.85
CA ASP A 348 9.65 -26.04 -25.84
C ASP A 348 10.57 -25.14 -24.96
N VAL A 349 10.20 -23.89 -24.75
CA VAL A 349 10.92 -22.95 -23.86
C VAL A 349 10.19 -22.90 -22.51
N LEU A 350 10.92 -23.22 -21.45
CA LEU A 350 10.41 -23.26 -20.09
C LEU A 350 11.17 -22.26 -19.22
N SER A 351 10.46 -21.59 -18.34
CA SER A 351 11.08 -20.80 -17.28
C SER A 351 11.93 -21.70 -16.38
N TYR A 352 13.08 -21.18 -15.94
CA TYR A 352 13.90 -21.83 -14.93
C TYR A 352 13.16 -22.09 -13.62
N LYS A 353 12.05 -21.38 -13.35
CA LYS A 353 11.19 -21.59 -12.17
C LYS A 353 10.27 -22.80 -12.27
N THR A 354 10.17 -23.45 -13.43
CA THR A 354 9.33 -24.66 -13.57
C THR A 354 9.89 -25.81 -12.71
N PRO A 355 9.04 -26.70 -12.17
CA PRO A 355 9.49 -27.82 -11.34
C PRO A 355 10.52 -28.72 -12.03
N LEU A 356 10.38 -28.89 -13.35
CA LEU A 356 11.33 -29.65 -14.17
C LEU A 356 12.68 -28.96 -14.26
N ALA A 357 12.70 -27.67 -14.56
CA ALA A 357 13.94 -26.89 -14.63
C ALA A 357 14.65 -26.89 -13.26
N GLN A 358 13.92 -26.62 -12.18
CA GLN A 358 14.46 -26.62 -10.81
C GLN A 358 15.07 -27.96 -10.41
N ALA A 359 14.47 -29.08 -10.82
CA ALA A 359 15.03 -30.41 -10.56
C ALA A 359 16.34 -30.67 -11.33
N LEU A 360 16.50 -30.03 -12.49
CA LEU A 360 17.63 -30.23 -13.40
C LEU A 360 18.78 -29.25 -13.19
N ILE A 361 18.52 -28.04 -12.68
CA ILE A 361 19.56 -27.02 -12.46
C ILE A 361 20.72 -27.59 -11.62
N GLY A 362 21.95 -27.33 -12.05
CA GLY A 362 23.18 -27.83 -11.46
C GLY A 362 23.50 -29.30 -11.75
N LYS A 363 22.65 -30.02 -12.51
CA LYS A 363 22.92 -31.42 -12.89
C LYS A 363 23.72 -31.50 -14.18
N GLU A 364 24.55 -32.53 -14.27
CA GLU A 364 25.38 -32.81 -15.44
C GLU A 364 24.75 -33.84 -16.37
N LYS A 365 25.33 -33.97 -17.57
CA LYS A 365 24.95 -35.02 -18.53
C LYS A 365 25.00 -36.41 -17.89
N GLY A 366 23.97 -37.22 -18.13
CA GLY A 366 23.82 -38.57 -17.58
C GLY A 366 23.10 -38.63 -16.22
N ALA A 367 22.90 -37.49 -15.54
CA ALA A 367 22.11 -37.45 -14.32
C ALA A 367 20.63 -37.80 -14.60
N THR A 368 19.98 -38.42 -13.63
CA THR A 368 18.55 -38.73 -13.67
C THR A 368 17.84 -38.03 -12.52
N VAL A 369 16.73 -37.37 -12.82
CA VAL A 369 15.91 -36.64 -11.85
C VAL A 369 14.47 -37.15 -11.89
N THR A 370 13.76 -37.02 -10.78
CA THR A 370 12.33 -37.36 -10.70
C THR A 370 11.54 -36.08 -10.46
N THR A 371 10.57 -35.80 -11.33
CA THR A 371 9.65 -34.67 -11.18
C THR A 371 8.27 -35.16 -10.79
N LYS A 372 7.60 -34.45 -9.88
CA LYS A 372 6.21 -34.73 -9.50
C LYS A 372 5.30 -33.66 -10.06
N ILE A 373 4.30 -34.06 -10.84
CA ILE A 373 3.24 -33.18 -11.32
C ILE A 373 1.91 -33.79 -10.85
N GLY A 374 1.33 -33.23 -9.79
CA GLY A 374 0.17 -33.83 -9.11
C GLY A 374 0.51 -35.19 -8.50
N ALA A 375 -0.26 -36.23 -8.85
CA ALA A 375 -0.02 -37.61 -8.40
C ALA A 375 0.94 -38.41 -9.30
N ASN A 376 1.38 -37.84 -10.42
CA ASN A 376 2.24 -38.53 -11.39
C ASN A 376 3.70 -38.22 -11.10
N GLU A 377 4.50 -39.28 -10.92
CA GLU A 377 5.95 -39.20 -10.85
C GLU A 377 6.56 -39.61 -12.18
N GLU A 378 7.47 -38.78 -12.69
CA GLU A 378 8.14 -39.03 -13.96
C GLU A 378 9.65 -38.89 -13.81
N LYS A 379 10.38 -39.84 -14.41
CA LYS A 379 11.86 -39.86 -14.38
C LYS A 379 12.41 -39.31 -15.69
N TRP A 380 13.40 -38.44 -15.59
CA TRP A 380 14.06 -37.81 -16.72
C TRP A 380 15.57 -38.01 -16.64
N THR A 381 16.18 -38.47 -17.71
CA THR A 381 17.65 -38.60 -17.83
C THR A 381 18.19 -37.56 -18.80
N ILE A 382 19.23 -36.84 -18.40
CA ILE A 382 19.89 -35.81 -19.21
C ILE A 382 20.77 -36.48 -20.26
N LEU A 383 20.44 -36.33 -21.55
CA LEU A 383 21.21 -36.89 -22.67
C LEU A 383 22.28 -35.92 -23.18
N SER A 384 21.96 -34.63 -23.27
CA SER A 384 22.88 -33.60 -23.72
C SER A 384 22.51 -32.23 -23.15
N ILE A 385 23.52 -31.37 -23.03
CA ILE A 385 23.40 -29.97 -22.60
C ILE A 385 24.11 -29.13 -23.66
N ALA A 386 23.44 -28.08 -24.12
CA ALA A 386 23.96 -27.09 -25.06
C ALA A 386 23.56 -25.69 -24.59
N ARG A 387 24.22 -24.64 -25.08
CA ARG A 387 23.87 -23.26 -24.71
C ARG A 387 22.82 -22.71 -25.68
N TRP A 388 21.89 -21.91 -25.14
CA TRP A 388 20.86 -21.24 -25.92
C TRP A 388 21.44 -20.32 -27.00
N VAL A 389 22.50 -19.59 -26.65
CA VAL A 389 23.18 -18.66 -27.56
C VAL A 389 23.84 -19.35 -28.75
N ASP A 390 24.23 -20.62 -28.62
CA ASP A 390 24.86 -21.39 -29.70
C ASP A 390 23.84 -21.97 -30.70
N LYS A 391 22.54 -21.76 -30.46
CA LYS A 391 21.44 -22.14 -31.38
C LYS A 391 21.23 -21.11 -32.48
N LYS A 392 21.72 -19.86 -32.31
CA LYS A 392 21.51 -18.75 -33.24
C LYS A 392 22.35 -18.84 -34.50
#